data_AF-A0A5P2B540-F1
#
_entry.id   AF-A0A5P2B540-F1
#
_cell.length_a   1.000
_cell.length_b   1.000
_cell.length_c   1.000
_cell.angle_alpha   90.00
_cell.angle_beta   90.00
_cell.angle_gamma   90.00
#
_symmetry.space_group_name_H-M   'P 1'
#
loop_
_entity.id
_entity.type
_entity.pdbx_description
1 polymer ?
#
loop_
_entity_poly.entity_id
_entity_poly.type
_entity_poly.pdbx_seq_one_letter_code
_entity_poly.pdbx_strand_id
1 'polypeptide(L)'
;MASGDFTGADRDDLIVRWSDGELTLYPDVDEKGFHGEVQLQKPNGLWKNATSITGGRYTSDNKWTDDLLVRWSDGEVTLYTNVNRDGFHGEKKLAAPNATWKHASTLTSGDFTGNDQHDLMVRWTDGELTLYKDIDQNGFHGETQLKKPNRLWEHATVLAAGDYTENRHPDDFLVRWSDGEVSMYPDADETGLTREITLVYPPA
;
A
#
# COMPACT_ATOMS: atom_id res chain seq x y z
N MET A 1 -3.95 7.62 3.83
CA MET A 1 -2.54 8.03 3.93
C MET A 1 -1.69 6.88 3.41
N ALA A 2 -0.46 7.17 3.01
CA ALA A 2 0.50 6.17 2.52
C ALA A 2 1.88 6.54 3.06
N SER A 3 2.67 5.54 3.45
CA SER A 3 4.09 5.69 3.78
C SER A 3 4.97 5.18 2.64
N GLY A 4 6.22 5.63 2.64
CA GLY A 4 7.27 5.23 1.68
C GLY A 4 8.41 6.24 1.71
N ASP A 5 9.57 5.90 1.16
CA ASP A 5 10.70 6.83 1.01
C ASP A 5 10.48 7.68 -0.26
N PHE A 6 9.68 8.74 -0.17
CA PHE A 6 9.38 9.65 -1.29
C PHE A 6 10.47 10.70 -1.50
N THR A 7 11.35 10.91 -0.52
CA THR A 7 12.38 11.95 -0.55
C THR A 7 13.80 11.42 -0.73
N GLY A 8 14.00 10.09 -0.68
CA GLY A 8 15.29 9.43 -0.88
C GLY A 8 16.23 9.58 0.29
N ALA A 9 15.67 9.66 1.49
CA ALA A 9 16.40 9.89 2.73
C ALA A 9 16.67 8.60 3.51
N ASP A 10 16.30 7.44 2.97
CA ASP A 10 16.41 6.13 3.64
C ASP A 10 15.60 6.11 4.96
N ARG A 11 14.47 6.83 4.94
CA ARG A 11 13.48 6.96 6.01
C ARG A 11 12.10 7.08 5.40
N ASP A 12 11.11 6.49 6.06
CA ASP A 12 9.74 6.60 5.61
C ASP A 12 9.22 8.03 5.79
N ASP A 13 8.69 8.55 4.69
CA ASP A 13 7.87 9.75 4.65
C ASP A 13 6.38 9.37 4.74
N LEU A 14 5.51 10.38 4.79
CA LEU A 14 4.07 10.19 4.84
C LEU A 14 3.34 11.11 3.86
N ILE A 15 2.58 10.52 2.92
CA ILE A 15 1.60 11.24 2.10
C ILE A 15 0.21 11.13 2.74
N VAL A 16 -0.39 12.28 3.01
CA VAL A 16 -1.76 12.42 3.52
C VAL A 16 -2.64 13.02 2.45
N ARG A 17 -3.80 12.39 2.25
CA ARG A 17 -4.88 12.90 1.40
C ARG A 17 -6.01 13.42 2.27
N TRP A 18 -6.30 14.71 2.15
CA TRP A 18 -7.28 15.40 2.97
C TRP A 18 -8.68 15.32 2.35
N SER A 19 -9.69 15.61 3.19
CA SER A 19 -11.11 15.49 2.79
C SER A 19 -11.52 16.48 1.68
N ASP A 20 -10.79 17.59 1.54
CA ASP A 20 -11.01 18.58 0.49
C ASP A 20 -10.23 18.27 -0.81
N GLY A 21 -9.52 17.15 -0.84
CA GLY A 21 -8.70 16.70 -1.97
C GLY A 21 -7.27 17.25 -1.99
N GLU A 22 -6.85 18.02 -0.98
CA GLU A 22 -5.45 18.38 -0.81
C GLU A 22 -4.58 17.13 -0.57
N LEU A 23 -3.34 17.16 -1.07
CA LEU A 23 -2.31 16.20 -0.74
C LEU A 23 -1.10 16.91 -0.12
N THR A 24 -0.64 16.37 1.00
CA THR A 24 0.58 16.83 1.68
C THR A 24 1.53 15.66 1.89
N LEU A 25 2.81 15.89 1.60
CA LEU A 25 3.93 15.03 1.96
C LEU A 25 4.57 15.57 3.25
N TYR A 26 4.78 14.69 4.21
CA TYR A 26 5.56 14.94 5.43
C TYR A 26 6.83 14.11 5.36
N PRO A 27 7.98 14.74 5.06
CA PRO A 27 9.24 14.01 4.99
C PRO A 27 9.76 13.55 6.36
N ASP A 28 10.53 12.47 6.33
CA ASP A 28 11.40 11.99 7.41
C ASP A 28 10.68 11.83 8.75
N VAL A 29 9.52 11.16 8.77
CA VAL A 29 8.71 11.04 9.99
C VAL A 29 9.48 10.26 11.05
N ASP A 30 9.62 10.82 12.25
CA ASP A 30 10.43 10.26 13.32
C ASP A 30 9.73 10.35 14.70
N GLU A 31 10.44 9.96 15.76
CA GLU A 31 9.92 10.00 17.13
C GLU A 31 9.55 11.42 17.62
N LYS A 32 9.99 12.47 16.92
CA LYS A 32 9.66 13.87 17.20
C LYS A 32 8.46 14.37 16.39
N GLY A 33 7.94 13.55 15.47
CA GLY A 33 6.69 13.77 14.77
C GLY A 33 6.88 14.09 13.28
N PHE A 34 6.00 14.94 12.76
CA PHE A 34 5.98 15.34 11.35
C PHE A 34 6.86 16.56 11.10
N HIS A 35 7.57 16.58 9.98
CA HIS A 35 8.48 17.65 9.60
C HIS A 35 8.18 18.15 8.18
N GLY A 36 8.64 19.36 7.88
CA GLY A 36 8.86 19.84 6.51
C GLY A 36 7.70 19.65 5.53
N GLU A 37 6.45 19.88 5.96
CA GLU A 37 5.25 19.69 5.14
C GLU A 37 5.39 20.30 3.73
N VAL A 38 5.10 19.49 2.72
CA VAL A 38 5.08 19.88 1.31
C VAL A 38 3.69 19.64 0.75
N GLN A 39 3.04 20.70 0.25
CA GLN A 39 1.78 20.57 -0.48
C GLN A 39 2.04 20.04 -1.90
N LEU A 40 1.76 18.76 -2.14
CA LEU A 40 1.88 18.13 -3.47
C LEU A 40 0.72 18.55 -4.39
N GLN A 41 -0.48 18.70 -3.83
CA GLN A 41 -1.67 19.13 -4.56
C GLN A 41 -2.51 20.06 -3.69
N LYS A 42 -2.94 21.18 -4.25
CA LYS A 42 -3.94 22.07 -3.62
C LYS A 42 -5.29 21.35 -3.50
N PRO A 43 -6.20 21.81 -2.62
CA PRO A 43 -7.57 21.33 -2.57
C PRO A 43 -8.20 21.30 -3.97
N ASN A 44 -8.73 20.14 -4.37
CA ASN A 44 -9.25 19.93 -5.72
C ASN A 44 -10.33 18.84 -5.77
N GLY A 45 -11.13 18.84 -6.85
CA GLY A 45 -12.26 17.92 -7.00
C GLY A 45 -11.87 16.50 -7.40
N LEU A 46 -10.72 16.30 -8.06
CA LEU A 46 -10.29 14.98 -8.54
C LEU A 46 -9.92 14.07 -7.37
N TRP A 47 -9.03 14.56 -6.49
CA TRP A 47 -8.52 13.81 -5.35
C TRP A 47 -9.59 13.51 -4.30
N LYS A 48 -10.73 14.24 -4.30
CA LYS A 48 -11.93 13.86 -3.53
C LYS A 48 -12.54 12.51 -3.92
N ASN A 49 -12.20 11.99 -5.10
CA ASN A 49 -12.65 10.69 -5.56
C ASN A 49 -11.64 9.56 -5.29
N ALA A 50 -10.44 9.87 -4.78
CA ALA A 50 -9.51 8.85 -4.31
C ALA A 50 -10.10 8.13 -3.07
N THR A 51 -10.15 6.80 -3.13
CA THR A 51 -10.69 5.93 -2.07
C THR A 51 -9.60 5.27 -1.23
N SER A 52 -8.44 4.99 -1.83
CA SER A 52 -7.24 4.56 -1.12
C SER A 52 -5.99 5.07 -1.85
N ILE A 53 -4.91 5.24 -1.10
CA ILE A 53 -3.57 5.52 -1.60
C ILE A 53 -2.59 4.55 -0.92
N THR A 54 -1.63 4.04 -1.66
CA THR A 54 -0.64 3.05 -1.21
C THR A 54 0.73 3.44 -1.77
N GLY A 55 1.73 3.56 -0.90
CA GLY A 55 3.12 3.79 -1.31
C GLY A 55 3.82 2.47 -1.55
N GLY A 56 4.81 2.46 -2.43
CA GLY A 56 5.63 1.28 -2.72
C GLY A 56 6.61 1.54 -3.87
N ARG A 57 7.61 0.67 -4.01
CA ARG A 57 8.63 0.73 -5.06
C ARG A 57 8.15 -0.01 -6.30
N TYR A 58 7.36 0.68 -7.13
CA TYR A 58 6.80 0.15 -8.39
C TYR A 58 7.62 0.53 -9.62
N THR A 59 8.69 1.30 -9.46
CA THR A 59 9.66 1.60 -10.50
C THR A 59 11.08 1.24 -10.05
N SER A 60 11.88 0.75 -10.99
CA SER A 60 13.29 0.36 -10.79
C SER A 60 14.28 1.35 -11.42
N ASP A 61 13.77 2.42 -12.05
CA ASP A 61 14.59 3.43 -12.74
C ASP A 61 15.19 4.47 -11.79
N ASN A 62 14.65 4.55 -10.58
CA ASN A 62 15.13 5.40 -9.52
C ASN A 62 15.53 4.51 -8.32
N LYS A 63 16.62 4.87 -7.65
CA LYS A 63 17.13 4.12 -6.49
C LYS A 63 16.46 4.56 -5.18
N TRP A 64 15.66 5.63 -5.17
CA TRP A 64 15.46 6.42 -3.94
C TRP A 64 14.07 7.04 -3.74
N THR A 65 13.13 6.96 -4.66
CA THR A 65 11.80 7.57 -4.48
C THR A 65 10.71 6.56 -4.75
N ASP A 66 9.95 6.25 -3.72
CA ASP A 66 8.77 5.41 -3.85
C ASP A 66 7.69 6.06 -4.72
N ASP A 67 6.82 5.22 -5.24
CA ASP A 67 5.70 5.59 -6.09
C ASP A 67 4.39 5.61 -5.29
N LEU A 68 3.32 6.15 -5.89
CA LEU A 68 2.00 6.22 -5.26
C LEU A 68 0.94 5.56 -6.14
N LEU A 69 0.41 4.43 -5.67
CA LEU A 69 -0.77 3.79 -6.26
C LEU A 69 -2.04 4.39 -5.65
N VAL A 70 -2.98 4.77 -6.52
CA VAL A 70 -4.24 5.40 -6.15
C VAL A 70 -5.39 4.60 -6.73
N ARG A 71 -6.36 4.27 -5.88
CA ARG A 71 -7.64 3.70 -6.31
C ARG A 71 -8.73 4.74 -6.24
N TRP A 72 -9.43 4.92 -7.35
CA TRP A 72 -10.50 5.92 -7.49
C TRP A 72 -11.89 5.29 -7.27
N SER A 73 -12.87 6.12 -6.95
CA SER A 73 -14.24 5.69 -6.63
C SER A 73 -14.97 5.01 -7.80
N ASP A 74 -14.53 5.25 -9.03
CA ASP A 74 -15.03 4.58 -10.23
C ASP A 74 -14.33 3.24 -10.52
N GLY A 75 -13.39 2.83 -9.66
CA GLY A 75 -12.61 1.61 -9.79
C GLY A 75 -11.38 1.74 -10.68
N GLU A 76 -11.06 2.92 -11.19
CA GLU A 76 -9.76 3.16 -11.82
C GLU A 76 -8.63 2.95 -10.81
N VAL A 77 -7.49 2.41 -11.29
CA VAL A 77 -6.25 2.33 -10.52
C VAL A 77 -5.15 3.04 -11.30
N THR A 78 -4.54 4.02 -10.66
CA THR A 78 -3.49 4.86 -11.24
C THR A 78 -2.21 4.71 -10.41
N LEU A 79 -1.09 4.53 -11.09
CA LEU A 79 0.25 4.61 -10.53
C LEU A 79 0.85 5.98 -10.88
N TYR A 80 1.18 6.76 -9.85
CA TYR A 80 2.02 7.95 -9.98
C TYR A 80 3.46 7.58 -9.67
N THR A 81 4.35 7.79 -10.64
CA THR A 81 5.74 7.34 -10.52
C THR A 81 6.65 8.45 -10.00
N ASN A 82 7.67 8.04 -9.23
CA ASN A 82 8.79 8.83 -8.74
C ASN A 82 8.34 10.05 -7.90
N VAL A 83 7.34 9.88 -7.04
CA VAL A 83 6.75 10.99 -6.28
C VAL A 83 7.77 11.55 -5.30
N ASN A 84 7.95 12.87 -5.28
CA ASN A 84 8.89 13.52 -4.37
C ASN A 84 8.43 14.94 -3.98
N ARG A 85 9.32 15.72 -3.36
CA ARG A 85 9.04 17.10 -2.91
C ARG A 85 8.59 18.04 -4.04
N ASP A 86 8.97 17.76 -5.29
CA ASP A 86 8.59 18.55 -6.46
C ASP A 86 7.24 18.11 -7.07
N GLY A 87 6.64 17.04 -6.56
CA GLY A 87 5.33 16.55 -6.98
C GLY A 87 5.37 15.21 -7.70
N PHE A 88 4.45 15.05 -8.66
CA PHE A 88 4.30 13.86 -9.49
C PHE A 88 5.08 14.01 -10.80
N HIS A 89 5.74 12.93 -11.23
CA HIS A 89 6.63 12.97 -12.42
C HIS A 89 6.14 12.08 -13.56
N GLY A 90 5.39 11.02 -13.25
CA GLY A 90 4.71 10.20 -14.24
C GLY A 90 3.36 9.71 -13.73
N GLU A 91 2.49 9.34 -14.67
CA GLU A 91 1.16 8.81 -14.40
C GLU A 91 0.86 7.65 -15.35
N LYS A 92 0.39 6.54 -14.79
CA LYS A 92 0.02 5.32 -15.53
C LYS A 92 -1.30 4.77 -15.03
N LYS A 93 -2.20 4.48 -15.95
CA LYS A 93 -3.46 3.81 -15.64
C LYS A 93 -3.26 2.31 -15.66
N LEU A 94 -3.19 1.68 -14.49
CA LEU A 94 -3.02 0.23 -14.36
C LEU A 94 -4.34 -0.50 -14.63
N ALA A 95 -5.48 0.08 -14.21
CA ALA A 95 -6.82 -0.38 -14.56
C ALA A 95 -7.71 0.78 -14.95
N ALA A 96 -8.44 0.66 -16.06
CA ALA A 96 -9.53 1.58 -16.41
C ALA A 96 -10.70 1.46 -15.41
N PRO A 97 -11.62 2.43 -15.35
CA PRO A 97 -12.80 2.35 -14.49
C PRO A 97 -13.54 1.02 -14.65
N ASN A 98 -13.72 0.29 -13.56
CA ASN A 98 -14.29 -1.06 -13.58
C ASN A 98 -15.00 -1.41 -12.27
N ALA A 99 -15.82 -2.46 -12.28
CA ALA A 99 -16.56 -2.88 -11.10
C ALA A 99 -15.69 -3.63 -10.08
N THR A 100 -14.74 -4.45 -10.54
CA THR A 100 -13.90 -5.31 -9.69
C THR A 100 -13.16 -4.49 -8.63
N TRP A 101 -12.42 -3.47 -9.05
CA TRP A 101 -11.62 -2.63 -8.15
C TRP A 101 -12.46 -1.76 -7.21
N LYS A 102 -13.77 -1.60 -7.43
CA LYS A 102 -14.66 -0.99 -6.43
C LYS A 102 -14.81 -1.87 -5.19
N HIS A 103 -14.64 -3.19 -5.35
CA HIS A 103 -14.71 -4.19 -4.28
C HIS A 103 -13.38 -4.40 -3.55
N ALA A 104 -12.29 -3.73 -3.93
CA ALA A 104 -11.07 -3.74 -3.13
C ALA A 104 -11.36 -3.04 -1.78
N SER A 105 -10.95 -3.64 -0.67
CA SER A 105 -11.18 -3.12 0.68
C SER A 105 -9.93 -2.42 1.20
N THR A 106 -8.83 -3.16 1.33
CA THR A 106 -7.56 -2.68 1.87
C THR A 106 -6.41 -3.17 1.01
N LEU A 107 -5.39 -2.33 0.86
CA LEU A 107 -4.23 -2.55 -0.01
C LEU A 107 -2.97 -2.27 0.79
N THR A 108 -1.91 -3.05 0.58
CA THR A 108 -0.55 -2.74 1.05
C THR A 108 0.47 -3.24 0.04
N SER A 109 1.65 -2.64 0.06
CA SER A 109 2.77 -2.98 -0.79
C SER A 109 3.93 -3.52 0.04
N GLY A 110 4.70 -4.42 -0.54
CA GLY A 110 5.90 -5.06 0.01
C GLY A 110 6.58 -5.88 -1.09
N ASP A 111 7.77 -6.40 -0.85
CA ASP A 111 8.45 -7.30 -1.79
C ASP A 111 8.17 -8.74 -1.34
N PHE A 112 7.06 -9.33 -1.80
CA PHE A 112 6.65 -10.69 -1.41
C PHE A 112 7.22 -11.76 -2.34
N THR A 113 7.84 -11.36 -3.46
CA THR A 113 8.39 -12.28 -4.47
C THR A 113 9.92 -12.27 -4.53
N GLY A 114 10.59 -11.33 -3.86
CA GLY A 114 12.02 -11.36 -3.60
C GLY A 114 12.90 -10.79 -4.71
N ASN A 115 12.40 -9.82 -5.47
CA ASN A 115 13.09 -9.29 -6.65
C ASN A 115 13.37 -7.78 -6.61
N ASP A 116 13.25 -7.16 -5.43
CA ASP A 116 13.42 -5.73 -5.17
C ASP A 116 12.38 -4.82 -5.87
N GLN A 117 11.39 -5.40 -6.53
CA GLN A 117 10.24 -4.72 -7.11
C GLN A 117 9.03 -5.01 -6.23
N HIS A 118 8.36 -3.97 -5.71
CA HIS A 118 7.25 -4.22 -4.81
C HIS A 118 6.02 -4.78 -5.52
N ASP A 119 5.39 -5.70 -4.83
CA ASP A 119 4.10 -6.28 -5.14
C ASP A 119 2.95 -5.49 -4.48
N LEU A 120 1.72 -5.91 -4.74
CA LEU A 120 0.51 -5.39 -4.09
C LEU A 120 -0.33 -6.53 -3.54
N MET A 121 -0.53 -6.51 -2.22
CA MET A 121 -1.50 -7.33 -1.54
C MET A 121 -2.85 -6.61 -1.50
N VAL A 122 -3.91 -7.26 -1.99
CA VAL A 122 -5.27 -6.71 -2.00
C VAL A 122 -6.20 -7.64 -1.24
N ARG A 123 -6.89 -7.09 -0.23
CA ARG A 123 -8.02 -7.76 0.40
C ARG A 123 -9.32 -7.19 -0.16
N TRP A 124 -10.20 -8.08 -0.60
CA TRP A 124 -11.48 -7.75 -1.20
C TRP A 124 -12.61 -7.71 -0.15
N THR A 125 -13.77 -7.17 -0.55
CA THR A 125 -14.92 -6.99 0.35
C THR A 125 -15.47 -8.31 0.91
N ASP A 126 -15.31 -9.43 0.20
CA ASP A 126 -15.71 -10.77 0.64
C ASP A 126 -14.59 -11.52 1.40
N GLY A 127 -13.52 -10.81 1.76
CA GLY A 127 -12.37 -11.36 2.48
C GLY A 127 -11.43 -12.20 1.63
N GLU A 128 -11.63 -12.28 0.31
CA GLU A 128 -10.60 -12.81 -0.58
C GLU A 128 -9.30 -12.00 -0.42
N LEU A 129 -8.15 -12.68 -0.51
CA LEU A 129 -6.81 -12.06 -0.46
C LEU A 129 -6.03 -12.47 -1.71
N THR A 130 -5.56 -11.49 -2.46
CA THR A 130 -4.83 -11.68 -3.71
C THR A 130 -3.53 -10.90 -3.71
N LEU A 131 -2.50 -11.48 -4.33
CA LEU A 131 -1.21 -10.87 -4.59
C LEU A 131 -1.11 -10.55 -6.10
N TYR A 132 -0.85 -9.28 -6.42
CA TYR A 132 -0.42 -8.84 -7.75
C TYR A 132 1.09 -8.65 -7.71
N LYS A 133 1.79 -9.37 -8.59
CA LYS A 133 3.25 -9.44 -8.56
C LYS A 133 3.88 -8.38 -9.44
N ASP A 134 5.04 -7.88 -9.02
CA ASP A 134 5.97 -7.09 -9.83
C ASP A 134 5.31 -5.88 -10.50
N ILE A 135 4.30 -5.27 -9.86
CA ILE A 135 3.55 -4.18 -10.46
C ILE A 135 4.51 -3.09 -10.89
N ASP A 136 4.36 -2.62 -12.12
CA ASP A 136 5.16 -1.53 -12.66
C ASP A 136 4.32 -0.63 -13.57
N GLN A 137 4.97 0.33 -14.23
CA GLN A 137 4.35 1.22 -15.22
C GLN A 137 3.65 0.50 -16.40
N ASN A 138 3.89 -0.80 -16.59
CA ASN A 138 3.36 -1.63 -17.67
C ASN A 138 2.16 -2.49 -17.23
N GLY A 139 1.83 -2.56 -15.93
CA GLY A 139 0.60 -3.17 -15.46
C GLY A 139 0.75 -4.06 -14.22
N PHE A 140 -0.23 -4.94 -14.04
CA PHE A 140 -0.34 -5.83 -12.87
C PHE A 140 0.38 -7.18 -13.00
N HIS A 141 0.83 -7.56 -14.20
CA HIS A 141 1.56 -8.81 -14.53
C HIS A 141 0.92 -10.14 -14.16
N GLY A 142 -0.22 -10.15 -13.48
CA GLY A 142 -0.95 -11.35 -13.11
C GLY A 142 -1.46 -11.26 -11.67
N GLU A 143 -2.30 -12.21 -11.30
CA GLU A 143 -2.95 -12.26 -9.99
C GLU A 143 -2.81 -13.65 -9.39
N THR A 144 -2.44 -13.73 -8.12
CA THR A 144 -2.39 -14.97 -7.35
C THR A 144 -3.36 -14.88 -6.17
N GLN A 145 -4.34 -15.78 -6.12
CA GLN A 145 -5.27 -15.87 -5.00
C GLN A 145 -4.62 -16.62 -3.82
N LEU A 146 -4.22 -15.89 -2.79
CA LEU A 146 -3.64 -16.47 -1.57
C LEU A 146 -4.73 -17.02 -0.63
N LYS A 147 -5.90 -16.38 -0.62
CA LYS A 147 -7.09 -16.87 0.08
C LYS A 147 -8.32 -16.66 -0.77
N LYS A 148 -9.14 -17.71 -0.90
CA LYS A 148 -10.52 -17.64 -1.40
C LYS A 148 -11.37 -16.71 -0.53
N PRO A 149 -12.58 -16.30 -0.98
CA PRO A 149 -13.53 -15.59 -0.14
C PRO A 149 -13.62 -16.18 1.27
N ASN A 150 -13.42 -15.35 2.29
CA ASN A 150 -13.14 -15.80 3.65
C ASN A 150 -13.73 -14.84 4.68
N ARG A 151 -14.71 -15.34 5.45
CA ARG A 151 -15.44 -14.56 6.45
C ARG A 151 -14.56 -13.99 7.56
N LEU A 152 -13.50 -14.67 7.98
CA LEU A 152 -12.59 -14.11 8.97
C LEU A 152 -11.89 -12.86 8.41
N TRP A 153 -11.45 -12.95 7.17
CA TRP A 153 -10.78 -11.84 6.48
C TRP A 153 -11.71 -10.67 6.19
N GLU A 154 -13.03 -10.87 6.24
CA GLU A 154 -13.98 -9.75 6.22
C GLU A 154 -13.74 -8.76 7.38
N HIS A 155 -13.16 -9.25 8.49
CA HIS A 155 -12.86 -8.51 9.71
C HIS A 155 -11.45 -7.88 9.75
N ALA A 156 -10.61 -8.07 8.74
CA ALA A 156 -9.29 -7.43 8.67
C ALA A 156 -9.43 -5.94 8.33
N THR A 157 -9.16 -5.05 9.28
CA THR A 157 -9.44 -3.60 9.15
C THR A 157 -8.27 -2.79 8.60
N VAL A 158 -7.03 -3.21 8.87
CA VAL A 158 -5.80 -2.58 8.37
C VAL A 158 -4.84 -3.68 7.94
N LEU A 159 -4.19 -3.46 6.80
CA LEU A 159 -3.07 -4.26 6.33
C LEU A 159 -1.83 -3.37 6.29
N ALA A 160 -0.69 -3.94 6.63
CA ALA A 160 0.62 -3.33 6.41
C ALA A 160 1.61 -4.42 6.01
N ALA A 161 2.65 -4.04 5.28
CA ALA A 161 3.81 -4.89 5.06
C ALA A 161 5.08 -4.14 5.45
N GLY A 162 6.18 -4.85 5.61
CA GLY A 162 7.48 -4.28 5.94
C GLY A 162 8.47 -5.35 6.37
N ASP A 163 9.66 -4.91 6.73
CA ASP A 163 10.74 -5.76 7.26
C ASP A 163 10.64 -5.77 8.79
N TYR A 164 10.03 -6.82 9.34
CA TYR A 164 9.76 -6.97 10.77
C TYR A 164 10.48 -8.19 11.39
N THR A 165 11.19 -8.97 10.58
CA THR A 165 11.92 -10.16 10.99
C THR A 165 13.42 -10.04 10.74
N GLU A 166 14.16 -11.15 10.88
CA GLU A 166 15.62 -11.15 10.74
C GLU A 166 16.07 -11.31 9.27
N ASN A 167 15.16 -11.62 8.34
CA ASN A 167 15.47 -11.87 6.93
C ASN A 167 15.89 -10.60 6.17
N ARG A 168 15.57 -9.42 6.72
CA ARG A 168 15.81 -8.09 6.14
C ARG A 168 15.11 -7.86 4.82
N HIS A 169 13.89 -8.37 4.71
CA HIS A 169 13.10 -8.32 3.50
C HIS A 169 11.70 -7.78 3.83
N PRO A 170 11.13 -6.87 3.01
CA PRO A 170 9.84 -6.28 3.31
C PRO A 170 8.65 -7.18 2.92
N ASP A 171 8.69 -8.45 3.32
CA ASP A 171 7.69 -9.50 3.05
C ASP A 171 6.85 -9.89 4.28
N ASP A 172 7.08 -9.27 5.43
CA ASP A 172 6.30 -9.55 6.63
C ASP A 172 4.98 -8.80 6.60
N PHE A 173 3.88 -9.52 6.82
CA PHE A 173 2.52 -9.00 6.66
C PHE A 173 1.81 -8.84 8.00
N LEU A 174 1.34 -7.64 8.29
CA LEU A 174 0.58 -7.31 9.49
C LEU A 174 -0.92 -7.13 9.20
N VAL A 175 -1.75 -7.65 10.08
CA VAL A 175 -3.20 -7.50 10.04
C VAL A 175 -3.71 -6.95 11.37
N ARG A 176 -4.49 -5.88 11.32
CA ARG A 176 -5.30 -5.42 12.46
C ARG A 176 -6.74 -5.86 12.29
N TRP A 177 -7.23 -6.68 13.20
CA TRP A 177 -8.58 -7.24 13.17
C TRP A 177 -9.60 -6.31 13.82
N SER A 178 -10.89 -6.52 13.51
CA SER A 178 -11.98 -5.67 14.01
C SER A 178 -12.25 -5.82 15.50
N ASP A 179 -11.80 -6.91 16.12
CA ASP A 179 -11.84 -7.13 17.56
C ASP A 179 -10.67 -6.48 18.29
N GLY A 180 -9.70 -5.92 17.58
CA GLY A 180 -8.51 -5.29 18.15
C GLY A 180 -7.27 -6.19 18.19
N GLU A 181 -7.37 -7.47 17.78
CA GLU A 181 -6.20 -8.30 17.59
C GLU A 181 -5.26 -7.69 16.54
N VAL A 182 -3.95 -7.84 16.74
CA VAL A 182 -2.93 -7.57 15.74
C VAL A 182 -2.12 -8.83 15.52
N SER A 183 -2.12 -9.33 14.29
CA SER A 183 -1.40 -10.52 13.88
C SER A 183 -0.30 -10.17 12.88
N MET A 184 0.79 -10.92 12.94
CA MET A 184 1.87 -10.92 11.96
C MET A 184 1.93 -12.28 11.26
N TYR A 185 2.13 -12.25 9.95
CA TYR A 185 2.45 -13.38 9.10
C TYR A 185 3.83 -13.11 8.51
N PRO A 186 4.91 -13.67 9.08
CA PRO A 186 6.25 -13.42 8.58
C PRO A 186 6.48 -14.06 7.21
N ASP A 187 7.43 -13.57 6.43
CA ASP A 187 7.87 -14.21 5.17
C ASP A 187 6.71 -14.57 4.22
N ALA A 188 5.72 -13.68 4.04
CA ALA A 188 4.58 -13.96 3.16
C ALA A 188 5.04 -13.97 1.70
N ASP A 189 4.52 -14.91 0.90
CA ASP A 189 4.95 -15.05 -0.49
C ASP A 189 3.78 -15.41 -1.42
N GLU A 190 4.12 -15.69 -2.67
CA GLU A 190 3.16 -16.13 -3.69
C GLU A 190 2.47 -17.47 -3.39
N THR A 191 2.99 -18.26 -2.46
CA THR A 191 2.41 -19.53 -2.04
C THR A 191 1.39 -19.34 -0.91
N GLY A 192 1.44 -18.21 -0.20
CA GLY A 192 0.45 -17.82 0.79
C GLY A 192 1.01 -17.03 1.97
N LEU A 193 0.17 -16.88 2.99
CA LEU A 193 0.61 -16.41 4.29
C LEU A 193 1.15 -17.57 5.11
N THR A 194 2.23 -17.33 5.84
CA THR A 194 2.84 -18.34 6.71
C THR A 194 2.09 -18.47 8.05
N ARG A 195 2.81 -18.82 9.12
CA ARG A 195 2.24 -18.97 10.47
C ARG A 195 1.81 -17.63 11.02
N GLU A 196 0.56 -17.55 11.46
CA GLU A 196 0.06 -16.42 12.24
C GLU A 196 0.75 -16.31 13.61
N ILE A 197 1.19 -15.09 13.94
CA ILE A 197 1.76 -14.72 15.23
C ILE A 197 0.93 -13.55 15.78
N THR A 198 0.14 -13.80 16.82
CA THR A 198 -0.59 -12.73 17.52
C THR A 198 0.39 -11.84 18.30
N LEU A 199 0.50 -10.57 17.90
CA LEU A 199 1.31 -9.54 18.56
C LEU A 199 0.53 -8.86 19.69
N VAL A 200 -0.76 -8.63 19.47
CA VAL A 200 -1.68 -8.03 20.44
C VAL A 200 -2.95 -8.85 20.43
N TYR A 201 -3.37 -9.35 21.60
CA TYR A 201 -4.61 -10.10 21.75
C TYR A 201 -5.84 -9.17 21.79
N PRO A 202 -7.04 -9.66 21.42
CA PRO A 202 -8.28 -8.91 21.62
C PRO A 202 -8.42 -8.45 23.09
N PRO A 203 -9.00 -7.27 23.34
CA PRO A 203 -9.39 -6.85 24.67
C PRO A 203 -10.42 -7.84 25.24
N ALA A 204 -10.31 -8.11 26.54
CA ALA A 204 -11.19 -9.00 27.30
C ALA A 204 -12.61 -8.46 27.47
#